data_AF-A0A371JIB6-F1
#
_entry.id   AF-A0A371JIB6-F1
#
_cell.length_a   1.000
_cell.length_b   1.000
_cell.length_c   1.000
_cell.angle_alpha   90.00
_cell.angle_beta   90.00
_cell.angle_gamma   90.00
#
_symmetry.space_group_name_H-M   'P 1'
#
loop_
_entity.id
_entity.type
_entity.pdbx_description
1 polymer ?
#
loop_
_entity_poly.entity_id
_entity_poly.type
_entity_poly.pdbx_seq_one_letter_code
_entity_poly.pdbx_strand_id
1 'polypeptide(L)'
;MSLVQAVKDGALVESSASKLSDSTTTTSSSSSLDKQAFLQLLVAQMKYQDPLEPTSNTEYIAQLATFSQLEALQNLDDTLNANEASDLIGKAVMLKTTSSSTGDTYYTAGYVDAMTLSNGDPYLLVSGNYYALTDLYTVLDDDYYKDYLSTITTDTTDTSTSTT
;
A
#
# COMPACT_ATOMS: atom_id res chain seq x y z
N MET A 1 -43.31 -30.84 -5.67
CA MET A 1 -43.60 -30.13 -6.94
C MET A 1 -42.55 -30.56 -7.96
N SER A 2 -42.99 -30.89 -9.17
CA SER A 2 -42.25 -31.55 -10.25
C SER A 2 -40.97 -30.87 -10.70
N LEU A 3 -39.98 -31.69 -11.07
CA LEU A 3 -38.98 -31.36 -12.08
C LEU A 3 -39.68 -31.22 -13.43
N VAL A 4 -39.57 -30.05 -14.07
CA VAL A 4 -39.82 -29.89 -15.50
C VAL A 4 -38.61 -29.22 -16.11
N GLN A 5 -37.85 -30.03 -16.82
CA GLN A 5 -36.74 -29.65 -17.69
C GLN A 5 -37.32 -28.96 -18.94
N ALA A 6 -36.87 -27.76 -19.29
CA ALA A 6 -37.11 -27.21 -20.62
C ALA A 6 -36.12 -27.85 -21.60
N VAL A 7 -36.65 -28.62 -22.56
CA VAL A 7 -35.92 -29.15 -23.71
C VAL A 7 -36.34 -28.34 -24.94
N LYS A 8 -35.38 -27.69 -25.61
CA LYS A 8 -35.51 -27.31 -27.03
C LYS A 8 -34.14 -27.41 -27.70
N ASP A 9 -34.14 -28.09 -28.84
CA ASP A 9 -33.06 -28.27 -29.83
C ASP A 9 -31.98 -29.34 -29.58
N GLY A 10 -32.41 -30.54 -29.17
CA GLY A 10 -32.01 -31.75 -29.93
C GLY A 10 -30.64 -32.40 -29.70
N ALA A 11 -29.99 -32.26 -28.54
CA ALA A 11 -28.92 -33.18 -28.13
C ALA A 11 -28.83 -33.28 -26.59
N LEU A 12 -28.65 -34.51 -26.07
CA LEU A 12 -28.41 -34.80 -24.65
C LEU A 12 -26.99 -35.36 -24.45
N VAL A 13 -26.38 -35.02 -23.30
CA VAL A 13 -25.22 -35.66 -22.62
C VAL A 13 -23.86 -35.39 -23.34
N GLU A 14 -22.76 -34.98 -22.70
CA GLU A 14 -22.07 -35.64 -21.60
C GLU A 14 -21.23 -34.71 -20.68
N SER A 15 -21.35 -34.99 -19.39
CA SER A 15 -20.31 -35.00 -18.35
C SER A 15 -18.91 -34.49 -18.70
N SER A 16 -18.48 -33.45 -18.00
CA SER A 16 -17.15 -33.33 -17.37
C SER A 16 -17.17 -32.04 -16.53
N ALA A 17 -17.31 -32.15 -15.22
CA ALA A 17 -16.21 -32.35 -14.28
C ALA A 17 -15.89 -31.02 -13.57
N SER A 18 -16.11 -31.06 -12.26
CA SER A 18 -15.29 -30.38 -11.26
C SER A 18 -15.18 -28.85 -11.35
N LYS A 19 -16.05 -28.20 -10.58
CA LYS A 19 -15.70 -26.94 -9.90
C LYS A 19 -14.62 -27.28 -8.87
N LEU A 20 -13.36 -27.34 -9.30
CA LEU A 20 -12.18 -27.37 -8.44
C LEU A 20 -11.28 -26.19 -8.79
N SER A 21 -10.45 -25.83 -7.82
CA SER A 21 -9.54 -24.68 -7.71
C SER A 21 -10.25 -23.50 -7.05
N ASP A 22 -10.19 -23.28 -5.74
CA ASP A 22 -9.05 -23.41 -4.81
C ASP A 22 -7.72 -23.02 -5.46
N SER A 23 -7.45 -21.72 -5.44
CA SER A 23 -6.18 -21.22 -4.93
C SER A 23 -6.23 -19.69 -4.99
N THR A 24 -6.71 -19.07 -3.91
CA THR A 24 -6.27 -17.72 -3.55
C THR A 24 -4.83 -17.85 -3.04
N THR A 25 -3.90 -18.16 -3.94
CA THR A 25 -2.47 -17.97 -3.70
C THR A 25 -2.14 -16.55 -4.13
N THR A 26 -2.11 -15.68 -3.13
CA THR A 26 -1.14 -14.58 -2.98
C THR A 26 -0.04 -14.61 -4.05
N THR A 27 -0.19 -13.77 -5.07
CA THR A 27 0.83 -13.42 -6.07
C THR A 27 1.92 -12.55 -5.43
N SER A 28 2.55 -13.07 -4.38
CA SER A 28 3.75 -12.49 -3.73
C SER A 28 5.00 -13.32 -4.06
N SER A 29 4.83 -14.51 -4.62
CA SER A 29 5.92 -15.44 -4.94
C SER A 29 6.38 -15.41 -6.40
N SER A 30 5.62 -14.78 -7.31
CA SER A 30 5.95 -14.72 -8.74
C SER A 30 7.15 -13.79 -9.03
N SER A 31 7.21 -12.62 -8.39
CA SER A 31 8.31 -11.66 -8.57
C SER A 31 9.67 -12.19 -8.09
N SER A 32 9.67 -13.09 -7.10
CA SER A 32 10.88 -13.76 -6.59
C SER A 32 11.35 -14.88 -7.52
N LEU A 33 10.40 -15.62 -8.11
CA LEU A 33 10.68 -16.70 -9.08
C LEU A 33 11.22 -16.15 -10.40
N ASP A 34 10.72 -15.01 -10.87
CA ASP A 34 11.17 -14.36 -12.11
C ASP A 34 12.62 -13.84 -11.99
N LYS A 35 13.03 -13.34 -10.81
CA LYS A 35 14.43 -12.94 -10.54
C LYS A 35 15.41 -14.12 -10.56
N GLN A 36 15.03 -15.27 -9.97
CA GLN A 36 15.85 -16.49 -9.99
C GLN A 36 15.93 -17.09 -11.40
N ALA A 37 14.82 -17.13 -12.13
CA ALA A 37 14.79 -17.55 -13.53
C ALA A 37 15.63 -16.62 -14.43
N PHE A 38 15.63 -15.32 -14.15
CA PHE A 38 16.46 -14.32 -14.83
C PHE A 38 17.97 -14.55 -14.58
N LEU A 39 18.40 -14.73 -13.33
CA LEU A 39 19.80 -15.02 -13.02
C LEU A 39 20.26 -16.36 -13.62
N GLN A 40 19.38 -17.37 -13.61
CA GLN A 40 19.64 -18.66 -14.25
C GLN A 40 19.81 -18.51 -15.77
N LEU A 41 19.01 -17.67 -16.42
CA LEU A 41 19.11 -17.39 -17.85
C LEU A 41 20.38 -16.59 -18.18
N LEU A 42 20.76 -15.62 -17.34
CA LEU A 42 21.98 -14.83 -17.46
C LEU A 42 23.24 -15.70 -17.33
N VAL A 43 23.24 -16.66 -16.41
CA VAL A 43 24.31 -17.66 -16.26
C VAL A 43 24.31 -18.65 -17.43
N ALA A 44 23.14 -19.07 -17.92
CA ALA A 44 23.03 -19.96 -19.07
C ALA A 44 23.59 -19.31 -20.35
N GLN A 45 23.34 -18.01 -20.57
CA GLN A 45 23.88 -17.27 -21.70
C GLN A 45 25.40 -17.06 -21.60
N MET A 46 25.94 -16.74 -20.42
CA MET A 46 27.41 -16.74 -20.21
C MET A 46 28.07 -18.09 -20.54
N LYS A 47 27.35 -19.21 -20.40
CA LYS A 47 27.85 -20.57 -20.71
C LYS A 47 27.71 -20.97 -22.18
N TYR A 48 26.85 -20.33 -22.98
CA TYR A 48 26.46 -20.77 -24.32
C TYR A 48 26.51 -19.68 -25.41
N GLN A 49 27.04 -18.49 -25.14
CA GLN A 49 27.21 -17.46 -26.17
C GLN A 49 28.35 -17.84 -27.13
N ASP A 50 27.96 -18.37 -28.29
CA ASP A 50 28.78 -18.32 -29.51
C ASP A 50 28.97 -16.83 -29.87
N PRO A 51 30.21 -16.33 -30.01
CA PRO A 51 30.53 -14.89 -30.12
C PRO A 51 29.95 -14.13 -31.33
N LEU A 52 29.20 -14.79 -32.22
CA LEU A 52 28.79 -14.23 -33.50
C LEU A 52 27.46 -13.46 -33.52
N GLU A 53 26.57 -13.55 -32.51
CA GLU A 53 25.31 -12.77 -32.45
C GLU A 53 24.88 -12.36 -31.01
N PRO A 54 25.60 -11.46 -30.30
CA PRO A 54 25.29 -11.09 -28.91
C PRO A 54 24.26 -9.95 -28.72
N THR A 55 23.78 -9.31 -29.78
CA THR A 55 23.17 -7.96 -29.68
C THR A 55 21.69 -7.96 -29.26
N SER A 56 20.83 -8.79 -29.83
CA SER A 56 19.38 -8.70 -29.60
C SER A 56 18.92 -9.19 -28.22
N ASN A 57 19.52 -10.29 -27.72
CA ASN A 57 19.14 -10.86 -26.42
C ASN A 57 19.70 -10.03 -25.25
N THR A 58 20.86 -9.41 -25.42
CA THR A 58 21.48 -8.56 -24.39
C THR A 58 20.69 -7.27 -24.16
N GLU A 59 20.14 -6.66 -25.21
CA GLU A 59 19.38 -5.41 -25.10
C GLU A 59 18.03 -5.61 -24.39
N TYR A 60 17.31 -6.69 -24.67
CA TYR A 60 16.07 -7.05 -23.97
C TYR A 60 16.32 -7.37 -22.48
N ILE A 61 17.41 -8.10 -22.18
CA ILE A 61 17.83 -8.41 -20.81
C ILE A 61 18.24 -7.16 -20.05
N ALA A 62 18.95 -6.24 -20.70
CA ALA A 62 19.30 -4.95 -20.10
C ALA A 62 18.04 -4.16 -19.74
N GLN A 63 17.04 -4.12 -20.62
CA GLN A 63 15.78 -3.45 -20.34
C GLN A 63 14.98 -4.12 -19.20
N LEU A 64 14.90 -5.45 -19.15
CA LEU A 64 14.28 -6.16 -18.04
C LEU A 64 15.02 -5.97 -16.71
N ALA A 65 16.36 -5.92 -16.74
CA ALA A 65 17.15 -5.63 -15.57
C ALA A 65 16.86 -4.23 -15.03
N THR A 66 16.69 -3.22 -15.91
CA THR A 66 16.31 -1.86 -15.49
C THR A 66 14.92 -1.81 -14.84
N PHE A 67 13.94 -2.54 -15.39
CA PHE A 67 12.61 -2.64 -14.77
C PHE A 67 12.65 -3.35 -13.43
N SER A 68 13.41 -4.45 -13.32
CA SER A 68 13.56 -5.21 -12.07
C SER A 68 14.24 -4.40 -10.96
N GLN A 69 15.18 -3.52 -11.34
CA GLN A 69 15.82 -2.58 -10.41
C GLN A 69 14.83 -1.52 -9.92
N LEU A 70 14.03 -0.95 -10.82
CA LEU A 70 13.00 0.04 -10.46
C LEU A 70 11.93 -0.57 -9.56
N GLU A 71 11.51 -1.81 -9.82
CA GLU A 71 10.58 -2.53 -8.96
C GLU A 71 11.20 -2.81 -7.58
N ALA A 72 12.47 -3.21 -7.52
CA ALA A 72 13.15 -3.41 -6.25
C ALA A 72 13.26 -2.12 -5.43
N LEU A 73 13.49 -0.98 -6.09
CA LEU A 73 13.50 0.34 -5.44
C LEU A 73 12.11 0.73 -4.90
N GLN A 74 11.04 0.49 -5.67
CA GLN A 74 9.68 0.72 -5.19
C GLN A 74 9.33 -0.13 -3.96
N ASN A 75 9.64 -1.43 -3.99
CA ASN A 75 9.41 -2.31 -2.82
C ASN A 75 10.22 -1.86 -1.59
N LEU A 76 11.43 -1.32 -1.80
CA LEU A 76 12.25 -0.78 -0.73
C LEU A 76 11.63 0.49 -0.15
N ASP A 77 11.13 1.39 -1.00
CA ASP A 77 10.43 2.61 -0.58
C ASP A 77 9.18 2.27 0.24
N ASP A 78 8.35 1.34 -0.23
CA ASP A 78 7.18 0.83 0.51
C ASP A 78 7.57 0.29 1.88
N THR A 79 8.66 -0.46 1.96
CA THR A 79 9.18 -1.02 3.22
C THR A 79 9.65 0.09 4.16
N LEU A 80 10.37 1.10 3.64
CA LEU A 80 10.83 2.23 4.44
C LEU A 80 9.66 3.05 4.98
N ASN A 81 8.69 3.39 4.13
CA ASN A 81 7.50 4.13 4.50
C ASN A 81 6.67 3.36 5.55
N ALA A 82 6.56 2.04 5.43
CA ALA A 82 5.89 1.20 6.43
C ALA A 82 6.63 1.17 7.78
N ASN A 83 7.97 1.16 7.76
CA ASN A 83 8.76 1.25 9.00
C ASN A 83 8.59 2.62 9.67
N GLU A 84 8.64 3.71 8.89
CA GLU A 84 8.40 5.06 9.42
C GLU A 84 7.01 5.15 10.05
N ALA A 85 5.97 4.71 9.34
CA ALA A 85 4.61 4.68 9.87
C ALA A 85 4.47 3.82 11.15
N SER A 86 5.23 2.73 11.24
CA SER A 86 5.26 1.87 12.43
C SER A 86 5.89 2.59 13.63
N ASP A 87 6.96 3.36 13.40
CA ASP A 87 7.63 4.14 14.44
C ASP A 87 6.75 5.27 15.00
N LEU A 88 5.74 5.70 14.25
CA LEU A 88 4.80 6.74 14.67
C LEU A 88 3.70 6.24 15.60
N ILE A 89 3.44 4.93 15.67
CA ILE A 89 2.41 4.37 16.54
C ILE A 89 2.69 4.77 18.01
N GLY A 90 1.68 5.33 18.67
CA GLY A 90 1.76 5.82 20.04
C GLY A 90 2.40 7.20 20.20
N LYS A 91 2.89 7.83 19.13
CA LYS A 91 3.40 9.21 19.16
C LYS A 91 2.28 10.21 18.84
N ALA A 92 2.41 11.42 19.37
CA ALA A 92 1.58 12.54 18.96
C ALA A 92 2.10 13.09 17.63
N VAL A 93 1.21 13.29 16.67
CA VAL A 93 1.55 13.82 15.35
C VAL A 93 0.62 14.97 14.97
N MET A 94 1.10 15.85 14.10
CA MET A 94 0.29 16.85 13.42
C MET A 94 0.27 16.54 11.93
N LEU A 95 -0.92 16.53 11.36
CA LEU A 95 -1.18 16.24 9.97
C LEU A 95 -1.72 17.50 9.29
N LYS A 96 -1.34 17.70 8.03
CA LYS A 96 -1.82 18.79 7.18
C LYS A 96 -2.59 18.19 6.01
N THR A 97 -3.91 18.15 6.13
CA THR A 97 -4.77 17.62 5.08
C THR A 97 -5.38 18.76 4.27
N THR A 98 -5.46 18.57 2.95
CA THR A 98 -6.09 19.53 2.03
C THR A 98 -7.43 18.99 1.59
N SER A 99 -8.51 19.75 1.82
CA SER A 99 -9.84 19.37 1.34
C SER A 99 -9.88 19.39 -0.19
N SER A 100 -10.16 18.24 -0.82
CA SER A 100 -10.23 18.15 -2.28
C SER A 100 -11.39 18.95 -2.89
N SER A 101 -12.41 19.27 -2.10
CA SER A 101 -13.61 19.99 -2.57
C SER A 101 -13.46 21.51 -2.49
N THR A 102 -12.74 22.02 -1.49
CA THR A 102 -12.62 23.48 -1.26
C THR A 102 -11.20 24.00 -1.48
N GLY A 103 -10.19 23.13 -1.46
CA GLY A 103 -8.77 23.51 -1.54
C GLY A 103 -8.19 24.03 -0.23
N ASP A 104 -8.98 24.06 0.85
CA ASP A 104 -8.53 24.56 2.14
C ASP A 104 -7.66 23.53 2.86
N THR A 105 -6.60 24.01 3.50
CA THR A 105 -5.71 23.20 4.33
C THR A 105 -6.13 23.29 5.79
N TYR A 106 -6.25 22.15 6.46
CA TYR A 106 -6.51 22.08 7.89
C TYR A 106 -5.47 21.22 8.59
N TYR A 107 -5.20 21.56 9.84
CA TYR A 107 -4.27 20.82 10.69
C TYR A 107 -5.05 19.96 11.67
N THR A 108 -4.70 18.68 11.75
CA THR A 108 -5.24 17.74 12.75
C THR A 108 -4.10 17.25 13.61
N ALA A 109 -4.24 17.34 14.93
CA ALA A 109 -3.24 16.81 15.86
C ALA A 109 -3.85 15.71 16.73
N GLY A 110 -3.11 14.63 16.93
CA GLY A 110 -3.59 13.46 17.67
C GLY A 110 -2.50 12.42 17.86
N TYR A 111 -2.75 11.46 18.75
CA TYR A 111 -1.93 10.27 18.84
C TYR A 111 -2.24 9.32 17.69
N VAL A 112 -1.20 8.65 17.20
CA VAL A 112 -1.37 7.55 16.23
C VAL A 112 -1.76 6.29 16.98
N ASP A 113 -2.96 5.80 16.73
CA ASP A 113 -3.47 4.57 17.36
C ASP A 113 -2.97 3.31 16.62
N ALA A 114 -2.87 3.38 15.30
CA ALA A 114 -2.45 2.27 14.44
C ALA A 114 -1.95 2.77 13.09
N MET A 115 -1.30 1.87 12.33
CA MET A 115 -1.07 2.06 10.90
C MET A 115 -1.70 0.93 10.07
N THR A 116 -2.01 1.20 8.82
CA THR A 116 -2.42 0.20 7.83
C THR A 116 -1.75 0.49 6.49
N LEU A 117 -1.52 -0.54 5.68
CA LEU A 117 -1.07 -0.36 4.29
C LEU A 117 -2.26 -0.55 3.35
N SER A 118 -2.43 0.37 2.41
CA SER A 118 -3.40 0.23 1.32
C SER A 118 -2.72 0.55 0.01
N ASN A 119 -2.64 -0.44 -0.89
CA ASN A 119 -1.93 -0.35 -2.18
C ASN A 119 -0.44 0.03 -2.10
N GLY A 120 0.24 -0.29 -0.98
CA GLY A 120 1.65 0.07 -0.75
C GLY A 120 1.80 1.36 0.06
N ASP A 121 0.82 2.25 0.00
CA ASP A 121 0.84 3.50 0.76
C ASP A 121 0.43 3.27 2.22
N PRO A 122 1.22 3.73 3.20
CA PRO A 122 0.86 3.65 4.60
C PRO A 122 -0.12 4.75 5.02
N TYR A 123 -1.11 4.36 5.82
CA TYR A 123 -2.10 5.24 6.43
C TYR A 123 -2.04 5.11 7.95
N LEU A 124 -2.12 6.26 8.62
CA LEU A 124 -2.12 6.40 10.08
C LEU A 124 -3.55 6.59 10.57
N LEU A 125 -3.93 5.87 11.62
CA LEU A 125 -5.19 6.09 12.33
C LEU A 125 -4.95 7.13 13.43
N VAL A 126 -5.54 8.31 13.29
CA VAL A 126 -5.42 9.41 14.24
C VAL A 126 -6.81 9.94 14.56
N SER A 127 -7.15 9.99 15.85
CA SER A 127 -8.48 10.44 16.30
C SER A 127 -9.64 9.71 15.60
N GLY A 128 -9.47 8.42 15.30
CA GLY A 128 -10.45 7.57 14.64
C GLY A 128 -10.56 7.72 13.12
N ASN A 129 -9.74 8.54 12.47
CA ASN A 129 -9.73 8.72 11.01
C ASN A 129 -8.39 8.29 10.41
N TYR A 130 -8.43 7.76 9.18
CA TYR A 130 -7.22 7.40 8.45
C TYR A 130 -6.68 8.60 7.66
N TYR A 131 -5.39 8.85 7.82
CA TYR A 131 -4.65 9.86 7.08
C TYR A 131 -3.46 9.21 6.38
N ALA A 132 -3.11 9.67 5.18
CA ALA A 132 -1.91 9.18 4.50
C ALA A 132 -0.65 9.60 5.27
N LEU A 133 0.41 8.77 5.28
CA LEU A 133 1.69 9.16 5.85
C LEU A 133 2.24 10.44 5.21
N THR A 134 1.95 10.69 3.93
CA THR A 134 2.34 11.91 3.21
C THR A 134 1.74 13.20 3.77
N ASP A 135 0.63 13.09 4.51
CA ASP A 135 -0.02 14.24 5.16
C ASP A 135 0.64 14.58 6.51
N LEU A 136 1.60 13.76 6.96
CA LEU A 136 2.37 14.03 8.17
C LEU A 136 3.12 15.35 8.03
N TYR A 137 2.81 16.30 8.92
CA TYR A 137 3.51 17.58 8.97
C TYR A 137 4.66 17.54 9.98
N THR A 138 4.40 17.03 11.18
CA THR A 138 5.44 16.89 12.21
C THR A 138 5.06 15.86 13.27
N VAL A 139 6.08 15.31 13.94
CA VAL A 139 5.94 14.48 15.12
C VAL A 139 6.15 15.36 16.34
N LEU A 140 5.17 15.36 17.24
CA LEU A 140 5.15 16.17 18.44
C LEU A 140 5.71 15.36 19.61
N ASP A 141 6.45 16.03 20.49
CA ASP A 141 6.75 15.47 21.81
C ASP A 141 5.48 15.43 22.67
N ASP A 142 5.39 14.46 23.58
CA ASP A 142 4.22 14.26 24.44
C ASP A 142 3.95 15.49 25.32
N ASP A 143 5.00 16.10 25.86
CA ASP A 143 4.89 17.29 26.70
C ASP A 143 4.41 18.49 25.87
N TYR A 144 4.96 18.63 24.65
CA TYR A 144 4.56 19.70 23.73
C TYR A 144 3.11 19.55 23.26
N TYR A 145 2.66 18.32 23.00
CA TYR A 145 1.27 18.07 22.60
C TYR A 145 0.27 18.38 23.73
N LYS A 146 0.60 18.08 24.98
CA LYS A 146 -0.23 18.44 26.14
C LYS A 146 -0.36 19.95 26.31
N ASP A 147 0.74 20.68 26.19
CA ASP A 147 0.72 22.15 26.22
C ASP A 147 -0.11 22.71 25.06
N TYR A 148 0.03 22.15 23.86
CA TYR A 148 -0.82 22.51 22.71
C TYR A 148 -2.32 22.34 23.05
N LEU A 149 -2.72 21.21 23.63
CA LEU A 149 -4.11 20.99 24.05
C LEU A 149 -4.57 21.92 25.19
N SER A 150 -3.68 22.30 26.11
CA SER A 150 -4.04 23.19 27.22
C SER A 150 -4.35 24.61 26.73
N THR A 151 -3.61 25.10 25.72
CA THR A 151 -3.87 26.43 25.15
C THR A 151 -5.23 26.55 24.47
N ILE A 152 -5.73 25.45 23.88
CA ILE A 152 -7.04 25.40 23.20
C ILE A 152 -8.18 25.35 24.23
N THR A 153 -7.98 24.68 25.37
CA THR A 153 -9.03 24.51 26.39
C THR A 153 -9.20 25.74 27.29
N THR A 154 -8.14 26.52 27.54
CA THR A 154 -8.20 27.73 28.37
C THR A 154 -9.02 28.88 27.78
N ASP A 155 -9.31 28.88 26.47
CA ASP A 155 -10.09 29.93 25.80
C ASP A 155 -11.62 29.74 25.92
N THR A 156 -12.07 28.56 26.37
CA THR A 156 -13.52 28.23 26.40
C THR A 156 -14.21 28.41 27.76
N THR A 157 -13.47 28.75 28.82
CA THR A 157 -14.04 28.93 30.17
C THR A 157 -14.32 30.38 30.58
N ASP A 158 -14.14 31.36 29.69
CA ASP A 158 -14.43 32.78 30.00
C ASP A 158 -15.58 33.35 29.17
N THR A 159 -16.76 32.72 29.23
CA THR A 159 -18.01 33.34 28.77
C THR A 159 -19.22 32.88 29.59
N SER A 160 -19.12 32.92 30.91
CA SER A 160 -20.32 32.90 31.76
C SER A 160 -20.02 33.46 33.14
N THR A 161 -20.08 34.79 33.28
CA THR A 161 -20.72 35.51 34.40
C THR A 161 -20.41 37.00 34.27
N SER A 162 -21.36 37.78 33.75
CA SER A 162 -21.65 39.10 34.32
C SER A 162 -22.99 39.62 33.79
N THR A 163 -24.07 39.08 34.35
CA THR A 163 -25.34 39.80 34.41
C THR A 163 -25.43 40.37 35.82
N THR A 164 -25.22 41.67 35.98
CA THR A 164 -25.90 42.52 36.97
C THR A 164 -25.81 43.96 36.50
#